data_AF-A0A9D4LLS7-F1
#
_entry.id   AF-A0A9D4LLS7-F1
#
_cell.length_a   1.000
_cell.length_b   1.000
_cell.length_c   1.000
_cell.angle_alpha   90.00
_cell.angle_beta   90.00
_cell.angle_gamma   90.00
#
_symmetry.space_group_name_H-M   'P 1'
#
loop_
_entity.id
_entity.type
_entity.pdbx_description
1 polymer ?
#
loop_
_entity_poly.entity_id
_entity_poly.type
_entity_poly.pdbx_seq_one_letter_code
_entity_poly.pdbx_strand_id
1 'polypeptide(L)'
;MLPSLTAMRSVENSPFCETEEIHLAVKKIVIAAYDKTAMSSPNINAVRKYLFTKKNNRIANIPPTQSALKQHTRRAILQSSIWYSCLNTQMNVQSPASFGWQSDPETDVWISGKTSHWL
;
A
#
# COMPACT_ATOMS: atom_id res chain seq x y z
N MET A 1 15.25 23.61 5.70
CA MET A 1 15.08 24.16 4.34
C MET A 1 13.88 23.45 3.74
N LEU A 2 12.74 24.15 3.59
CA LEU A 2 11.56 23.57 2.96
C LEU A 2 11.87 23.32 1.47
N PRO A 3 11.50 22.16 0.90
CA PRO A 3 11.72 21.93 -0.52
C PRO A 3 10.97 22.99 -1.34
N SER A 4 11.67 23.58 -2.31
CA SER A 4 11.14 24.58 -3.24
C SER A 4 9.84 24.09 -3.88
N LEU A 5 8.85 24.99 -4.05
CA LEU A 5 7.58 24.70 -4.74
C LEU A 5 7.79 24.11 -6.15
N THR A 6 8.94 24.38 -6.77
CA THR A 6 9.34 23.79 -8.05
C THR A 6 9.53 22.26 -7.97
N ALA A 7 9.98 21.73 -6.82
CA ALA A 7 10.12 20.28 -6.61
C ALA A 7 8.75 19.59 -6.46
N MET A 8 7.73 20.28 -5.97
CA MET A 8 6.36 19.76 -5.88
C MET A 8 5.69 19.66 -7.26
N ARG A 9 5.95 20.61 -8.16
CA ARG A 9 5.42 20.59 -9.54
C ARG A 9 5.98 19.46 -10.40
N SER A 10 7.16 18.94 -10.08
CA SER A 10 7.74 17.75 -10.72
C SER A 10 6.92 16.48 -10.42
N VAL A 11 6.28 16.42 -9.25
CA VAL A 11 5.44 15.29 -8.83
C VAL A 11 4.06 15.33 -9.52
N GLU A 12 3.58 16.52 -9.89
CA GLU A 12 2.26 16.73 -10.54
C GLU A 12 2.10 15.98 -11.87
N ASN A 13 3.21 15.78 -12.59
CA ASN A 13 3.23 15.04 -13.87
C ASN A 13 3.86 13.63 -13.75
N SER A 14 4.28 13.24 -12.55
CA SER A 14 4.84 11.91 -12.33
C SER A 14 3.68 10.92 -12.30
N PRO A 15 3.69 9.84 -13.10
CA PRO A 15 2.66 8.81 -12.96
C PRO A 15 2.70 8.30 -11.52
N PHE A 16 1.52 8.21 -10.90
CA PHE A 16 1.35 7.46 -9.65
C PHE A 16 1.74 6.01 -9.94
N CYS A 17 3.03 5.71 -9.77
CA CYS A 17 3.64 4.47 -10.19
C CYS A 17 3.95 3.62 -8.96
N GLU A 18 3.69 2.32 -9.06
CA GLU A 18 4.14 1.37 -8.07
C GLU A 18 5.68 1.26 -8.14
N THR A 19 6.37 1.74 -7.11
CA THR A 19 7.84 1.60 -7.00
C THR A 19 8.25 0.87 -5.73
N GLU A 20 9.45 0.28 -5.75
CA GLU A 20 10.00 -0.42 -4.58
C GLU A 20 10.28 0.55 -3.42
N GLU A 21 10.61 1.81 -3.70
CA GLU A 21 10.80 2.85 -2.69
C GLU A 21 9.50 3.12 -1.91
N ILE A 22 8.36 3.19 -2.60
CA ILE A 22 7.05 3.35 -1.97
C ILE A 22 6.73 2.13 -1.10
N HIS A 23 6.95 0.91 -1.60
CA HIS A 23 6.74 -0.31 -0.82
C HIS A 23 7.62 -0.37 0.42
N LEU A 24 8.88 0.05 0.32
CA LEU A 24 9.79 0.11 1.46
C LEU A 24 9.35 1.15 2.49
N ALA A 25 8.96 2.35 2.04
CA ALA A 25 8.47 3.41 2.91
C ALA A 25 7.20 3.00 3.66
N VAL A 26 6.20 2.49 2.94
CA VAL A 26 4.93 1.99 3.50
C VAL A 26 5.19 0.85 4.48
N LYS A 27 6.06 -0.11 4.13
CA LYS A 27 6.45 -1.20 5.04
C LYS A 27 7.04 -0.68 6.34
N LYS A 28 7.96 0.28 6.29
CA LYS A 28 8.57 0.87 7.51
C LYS A 28 7.52 1.56 8.39
N ILE A 29 6.62 2.34 7.79
CA ILE A 29 5.52 3.00 8.51
C ILE A 29 4.63 1.98 9.19
N VAL A 30 4.22 0.93 8.46
CA VAL A 30 3.36 -0.13 9.01
C VAL A 30 4.07 -0.88 10.13
N ILE A 31 5.33 -1.27 9.96
CA ILE A 31 6.09 -1.93 11.03
C ILE A 31 6.16 -1.03 12.27
N ALA A 32 6.48 0.26 12.11
CA ALA A 32 6.57 1.20 13.22
C ALA A 32 5.22 1.42 13.95
N ALA A 33 4.10 1.30 13.25
CA ALA A 33 2.76 1.39 13.84
C ALA A 33 2.44 0.21 14.78
N TYR A 34 2.96 -0.99 14.50
CA TYR A 34 2.77 -2.17 15.35
C TYR A 34 3.90 -2.36 16.37
N ASP A 35 5.13 -2.03 16.00
CA ASP A 35 6.31 -2.13 16.87
C ASP A 35 7.44 -1.21 16.41
N LYS A 36 7.60 -0.07 17.09
CA LYS A 36 8.66 0.91 16.84
C LYS A 36 10.07 0.32 16.98
N THR A 37 10.24 -0.71 17.82
CA THR A 37 11.55 -1.36 18.02
C THR A 37 11.95 -2.26 16.84
N ALA A 38 10.99 -2.66 16.02
CA ALA A 38 11.21 -3.55 14.87
C ALA A 38 11.44 -2.79 13.55
N MET A 39 11.55 -1.45 13.57
CA MET A 39 11.59 -0.60 12.36
C MET A 39 12.78 -0.89 11.43
N SER A 40 13.88 -1.46 11.97
CA SER A 40 15.04 -1.89 11.18
C SER A 40 14.83 -3.21 10.43
N SER A 41 13.74 -3.94 10.72
CA SER A 41 13.46 -5.21 10.05
C SER A 41 13.01 -5.00 8.60
N PRO A 42 13.70 -5.60 7.60
CA PRO A 42 13.29 -5.49 6.20
C PRO A 42 12.10 -6.40 5.85
N ASN A 43 11.71 -7.30 6.76
CA ASN A 43 10.75 -8.37 6.50
C ASN A 43 9.56 -8.30 7.48
N ILE A 44 8.40 -7.86 6.98
CA ILE A 44 7.17 -7.74 7.77
C ILE A 44 6.64 -9.09 8.27
N ASN A 45 6.88 -10.18 7.54
CA ASN A 45 6.47 -11.52 7.98
C ASN A 45 7.31 -11.99 9.19
N ALA A 46 8.60 -11.61 9.24
CA ALA A 46 9.43 -11.87 10.42
C ALA A 46 8.92 -11.08 11.63
N VAL A 47 8.52 -9.82 11.43
CA VAL A 47 7.88 -9.00 12.48
C VAL A 47 6.56 -9.61 12.95
N ARG A 48 5.69 -10.07 12.03
CA ARG A 48 4.47 -10.80 12.38
C ARG A 48 4.75 -11.99 13.27
N LYS A 49 5.70 -12.85 12.86
CA LYS A 49 6.07 -14.06 13.61
C LYS A 49 6.60 -13.69 15.00
N TYR A 50 7.45 -12.68 15.11
CA TYR A 50 7.96 -12.21 16.39
C TYR A 50 6.84 -11.69 17.30
N LEU A 51 5.96 -10.83 16.79
CA LEU A 51 4.85 -10.28 17.58
C LEU A 51 3.86 -11.35 18.04
N PHE A 52 3.59 -12.34 17.18
CA PHE A 52 2.74 -13.47 17.52
C PHE A 52 3.39 -14.39 18.58
N THR A 53 4.65 -14.79 18.38
CA THR A 53 5.29 -15.82 19.22
C THR A 53 5.94 -15.28 20.50
N LYS A 54 6.52 -14.08 20.47
CA LYS A 54 7.31 -13.54 21.59
C LYS A 54 6.57 -12.49 22.40
N LYS A 55 5.73 -11.67 21.74
CA LYS A 55 4.89 -10.69 22.45
C LYS A 55 3.48 -11.21 22.76
N ASN A 56 3.14 -12.41 22.28
CA ASN A 56 1.82 -13.03 22.45
C ASN A 56 0.67 -12.09 22.04
N ASN A 57 0.89 -11.31 20.97
CA ASN A 57 -0.11 -10.39 20.47
C ASN A 57 -1.28 -11.16 19.86
N ARG A 58 -2.50 -10.67 20.08
CA ARG A 58 -3.70 -11.11 19.35
C ARG A 58 -3.52 -10.89 17.85
N ILE A 59 -4.21 -11.67 17.02
CA ILE A 59 -4.16 -11.55 15.55
C ILE A 59 -4.54 -10.13 15.07
N ALA A 60 -5.41 -9.42 15.79
CA ALA A 60 -5.75 -8.03 15.50
C ALA A 60 -4.57 -7.04 15.72
N ASN A 61 -3.55 -7.44 16.48
CA ASN A 61 -2.41 -6.62 16.89
C ASN A 61 -1.08 -7.11 16.28
N ILE A 62 -1.13 -7.78 15.13
CA ILE A 62 0.05 -8.09 14.29
C ILE A 62 -0.10 -7.42 12.93
N PRO A 63 0.99 -7.31 12.14
CA PRO A 63 1.09 -6.95 10.73
C PRO A 63 -0.18 -6.91 9.85
N PRO A 64 -0.09 -6.47 8.60
CA PRO A 64 -0.52 -7.28 7.44
C PRO A 64 0.59 -8.26 7.03
N THR A 65 0.26 -9.27 6.21
CA THR A 65 1.28 -10.09 5.53
C THR A 65 1.96 -9.25 4.46
N GLN A 66 3.13 -9.65 3.97
CA GLN A 66 3.79 -8.92 2.88
C GLN A 66 2.93 -8.84 1.61
N SER A 67 2.23 -9.92 1.25
CA SER A 67 1.32 -9.95 0.10
C SER A 67 0.13 -9.01 0.30
N ALA A 68 -0.52 -9.06 1.47
CA ALA A 68 -1.63 -8.17 1.80
C ALA A 68 -1.18 -6.70 1.78
N LEU A 69 -0.02 -6.40 2.38
CA LEU A 69 0.54 -5.06 2.39
C LEU A 69 0.79 -4.54 0.96
N LYS A 70 1.41 -5.35 0.09
CA LYS A 70 1.65 -4.99 -1.31
C LYS A 70 0.36 -4.60 -2.02
N GLN A 71 -0.70 -5.40 -1.84
CA GLN A 71 -2.00 -5.12 -2.44
C GLN A 71 -2.66 -3.86 -1.85
N HIS A 72 -2.54 -3.63 -0.54
CA HIS A 72 -3.02 -2.38 0.07
C HIS A 72 -2.28 -1.15 -0.46
N THR A 73 -0.95 -1.22 -0.61
CA THR A 73 -0.16 -0.15 -1.20
C THR A 73 -0.64 0.18 -2.61
N ARG A 74 -0.84 -0.84 -3.47
CA ARG A 74 -1.36 -0.65 -4.83
C ARG A 74 -2.70 0.07 -4.84
N ARG A 75 -3.65 -0.39 -4.02
CA ARG A 75 -4.98 0.24 -3.93
C ARG A 75 -4.89 1.68 -3.43
N ALA A 76 -4.03 1.96 -2.46
CA ALA A 76 -3.81 3.31 -1.95
C ALA A 76 -3.21 4.24 -3.01
N ILE A 77 -2.29 3.74 -3.85
CA ILE A 77 -1.73 4.51 -4.98
C ILE A 77 -2.84 4.92 -5.96
N LEU A 78 -3.71 3.98 -6.35
CA LEU A 78 -4.83 4.27 -7.24
C LEU A 78 -5.82 5.26 -6.62
N GLN A 79 -6.19 5.08 -5.35
CA GLN A 79 -7.09 6.00 -4.65
C GLN A 79 -6.49 7.41 -4.57
N SER A 80 -5.19 7.50 -4.29
CA SER A 80 -4.47 8.77 -4.25
C SER A 80 -4.43 9.45 -5.61
N SER A 81 -4.25 8.70 -6.71
CA SER A 81 -4.22 9.27 -8.06
C SER A 81 -5.58 9.83 -8.49
N ILE A 82 -6.67 9.15 -8.11
CA ILE A 82 -8.04 9.62 -8.34
C ILE A 82 -8.29 10.90 -7.55
N TRP A 83 -7.98 10.93 -6.25
CA TRP A 83 -8.16 12.12 -5.41
C TRP A 83 -7.31 13.29 -5.87
N TYR A 84 -6.07 13.03 -6.29
CA TYR A 84 -5.19 14.05 -6.83
C TYR A 84 -5.77 14.69 -8.10
N SER A 85 -6.43 13.88 -8.93
CA SER A 85 -6.98 14.32 -10.22
C SER A 85 -8.45 14.76 -10.13
N CYS A 86 -9.05 14.82 -8.94
CA CYS A 86 -10.51 14.96 -8.80
C CYS A 86 -11.09 16.27 -9.36
N LEU A 87 -10.26 17.30 -9.53
CA LEU A 87 -10.66 18.59 -10.12
C LEU A 87 -10.51 18.62 -11.65
N ASN A 88 -9.86 17.62 -12.25
CA ASN A 88 -9.68 17.55 -13.69
C ASN A 88 -10.98 17.05 -14.35
N THR A 89 -11.52 17.84 -15.28
CA THR A 89 -12.75 17.50 -16.02
C THR A 89 -12.65 16.16 -16.76
N GLN A 90 -11.44 15.80 -17.20
CA GLN A 90 -11.14 14.49 -17.79
C GLN A 90 -10.05 13.80 -16.95
N MET A 91 -10.46 12.92 -16.05
CA MET A 91 -9.55 12.11 -15.27
C MET A 91 -9.04 10.94 -16.11
N ASN A 92 -7.73 10.85 -16.31
CA ASN A 92 -7.10 9.65 -16.85
C ASN A 92 -6.88 8.63 -15.71
N VAL A 93 -7.94 7.90 -15.37
CA VAL A 93 -7.89 6.90 -14.29
C VAL A 93 -7.26 5.62 -14.81
N GLN A 94 -6.19 5.17 -14.16
CA GLN A 94 -5.55 3.90 -14.50
C GLN A 94 -6.47 2.71 -14.14
N SER A 95 -6.38 1.62 -14.90
CA SER A 95 -7.23 0.44 -14.68
C SER A 95 -7.05 -0.13 -13.26
N PRO A 96 -8.13 -0.36 -12.50
CA PRO A 96 -8.06 -0.97 -11.17
C PRO A 96 -7.39 -2.35 -11.14
N ALA A 97 -7.44 -3.10 -12.25
CA ALA A 97 -6.80 -4.42 -12.38
C ALA A 97 -5.29 -4.36 -12.09
N SER A 98 -4.62 -3.29 -12.52
CA SER A 98 -3.18 -3.09 -12.28
C SER A 98 -2.86 -2.77 -10.81
N PHE A 99 -3.88 -2.45 -10.00
CA PHE A 99 -3.74 -1.96 -8.63
C PHE A 99 -4.39 -2.86 -7.58
N GLY A 100 -4.47 -4.16 -7.84
CA GLY A 100 -4.88 -5.15 -6.85
C GLY A 100 -6.40 -5.34 -6.71
N TRP A 101 -7.15 -4.92 -7.74
CA TRP A 101 -8.56 -5.21 -7.92
C TRP A 101 -8.75 -6.30 -8.98
N GLN A 102 -9.87 -7.01 -8.90
CA GLN A 102 -10.32 -7.97 -9.91
C GLN A 102 -11.75 -7.58 -10.30
N SER A 103 -12.09 -7.63 -11.59
CA SER A 103 -13.50 -7.47 -12.00
C SER A 103 -14.23 -8.77 -11.73
N ASP A 104 -15.38 -8.67 -11.08
CA ASP A 104 -16.32 -9.78 -10.95
C ASP A 104 -17.05 -9.96 -12.30
N PRO A 105 -16.89 -11.13 -12.97
CA PRO A 105 -17.48 -11.35 -14.28
C PRO A 105 -19.02 -11.39 -14.27
N GLU A 106 -19.65 -11.60 -13.12
CA GLU A 106 -21.12 -11.66 -13.01
C GLU A 106 -21.74 -10.29 -12.76
N THR A 107 -21.06 -9.43 -12.01
CA THR A 107 -21.59 -8.14 -11.56
C THR A 107 -20.95 -6.92 -12.21
N ASP A 108 -19.83 -7.12 -12.92
CA ASP A 108 -18.96 -6.05 -13.47
C ASP A 108 -18.48 -5.05 -12.40
N VAL A 109 -18.44 -5.49 -11.13
CA VAL A 109 -17.95 -4.71 -10.00
C VAL A 109 -16.50 -5.06 -9.69
N TRP A 110 -15.68 -4.06 -9.39
CA TRP A 110 -14.31 -4.26 -8.91
C TRP A 110 -14.31 -4.75 -7.46
N ILE A 111 -13.80 -5.96 -7.24
CA ILE A 111 -13.62 -6.57 -5.91
C ILE A 111 -12.15 -6.65 -5.54
N SER A 112 -11.86 -6.66 -4.23
CA SER A 112 -10.48 -6.83 -3.77
C SER A 112 -9.95 -8.18 -4.22
N GLY A 113 -8.84 -8.20 -4.97
CA GLY A 113 -8.26 -9.45 -5.44
C GLY A 113 -7.90 -10.35 -4.25
N LYS A 114 -8.38 -11.60 -4.27
CA LYS A 114 -8.08 -12.56 -3.20
C LYS A 114 -6.57 -12.79 -3.16
N THR A 115 -5.94 -12.57 -2.00
CA THR A 115 -4.60 -13.08 -1.76
C THR A 115 -4.71 -14.60 -1.61
N SER A 116 -4.31 -15.36 -2.63
CA SER A 116 -4.35 -16.82 -2.68
C SER A 116 -3.42 -17.53 -1.68
N HIS A 117 -2.80 -16.80 -0.75
CA HIS A 117 -1.99 -17.36 0.33
C HIS A 117 -2.46 -16.81 1.66
N TRP A 118 -3.40 -17.51 2.29
CA TRP A 118 -3.65 -17.44 3.72
C TRP A 118 -2.97 -18.63 4.38
N LEU A 119 -1.73 -18.41 4.83
CA LEU A 119 -1.08 -18.92 6.05
C LEU A 119 0.32 -18.26 6.13
#